data_AF-A0A8J7XIW2-F1
#
_entry.id   AF-A0A8J7XIW2-F1
#
_cell.length_a   1.000
_cell.length_b   1.000
_cell.length_c   1.000
_cell.angle_alpha   90.00
_cell.angle_beta   90.00
_cell.angle_gamma   90.00
#
_symmetry.space_group_name_H-M   'P 1'
#
loop_
_entity.id
_entity.type
_entity.pdbx_description
1 polymer ?
#
loop_
_entity_poly.entity_id
_entity_poly.type
_entity_poly.pdbx_seq_one_letter_code
_entity_poly.pdbx_strand_id
1 'polypeptide(L)'
;TRHRSRRNRVRNTRLVAILDRREIRSPADLKRLIPHGLASPFTTKDVMQHAGIGKLLAGKVAYTLNHSGLTERVGTRERYALYGFRDELDSDSGEELGDPCMPGPESE
;
A
#
# COMPACT_ATOMS: atom_id res chain seq x y z
N THR A 1 0.81 29.70 8.63
CA THR A 1 0.78 28.30 8.14
C THR A 1 -0.40 27.57 8.78
N ARG A 2 -1.47 27.34 8.02
CA ARG A 2 -2.71 26.73 8.56
C ARG A 2 -2.52 25.23 8.75
N HIS A 3 -2.29 24.79 9.98
CA HIS A 3 -2.50 23.40 10.37
C HIS A 3 -4.01 23.11 10.22
N ARG A 4 -4.43 22.58 9.06
CA ARG A 4 -5.79 22.05 8.91
C ARG A 4 -5.87 20.82 9.80
N SER A 5 -6.28 21.03 11.05
CA SER A 5 -6.82 19.98 11.91
C SER A 5 -7.78 19.16 11.08
N ARG A 6 -7.39 17.93 10.75
CA ARG A 6 -8.30 16.93 10.18
C ARG A 6 -9.22 16.56 11.33
N ARG A 7 -10.25 17.39 11.57
CA ARG A 7 -11.34 17.04 12.47
C ARG A 7 -11.89 15.72 11.95
N ASN A 8 -11.66 14.65 12.70
CA ASN A 8 -12.30 13.38 12.46
C ASN A 8 -13.80 13.65 12.69
N ARG A 9 -14.55 13.90 11.61
CA ARG A 9 -15.99 14.14 11.70
C ARG A 9 -16.60 12.80 12.06
N VAL A 10 -16.93 12.63 13.34
CA VAL A 10 -17.67 11.45 13.81
C VAL A 10 -18.93 11.35 12.96
N ARG A 11 -18.98 10.30 12.13
CA ARG A 11 -20.16 9.97 11.34
C ARG A 11 -20.84 8.81 12.06
N ASN A 12 -22.11 8.97 12.39
CA ASN A 12 -22.94 7.86 12.88
C ASN A 12 -23.17 6.91 11.70
N THR A 13 -22.29 5.92 11.57
CA THR A 13 -22.39 4.86 10.57
C THR A 13 -22.79 3.58 11.28
N ARG A 14 -23.71 2.82 10.69
CA ARG A 14 -24.13 1.50 11.16
C ARG A 14 -23.81 0.48 10.06
N LEU A 15 -23.25 -0.66 10.43
CA LEU A 15 -23.04 -1.77 9.50
C LEU A 15 -24.41 -2.28 9.03
N VAL A 16 -24.66 -2.20 7.72
CA VAL A 16 -25.94 -2.63 7.12
C VAL A 16 -25.85 -4.06 6.61
N ALA A 17 -24.72 -4.41 5.99
CA ALA A 17 -24.46 -5.76 5.47
C ALA A 17 -22.95 -5.99 5.33
N ILE A 18 -22.54 -7.25 5.38
CA ILE A 18 -21.20 -7.70 5.03
C ILE A 18 -21.27 -8.21 3.58
N LEU A 19 -20.54 -7.58 2.67
CA LEU A 19 -20.54 -7.96 1.24
C LEU A 19 -19.53 -9.07 0.93
N ASP A 20 -18.40 -9.05 1.61
CA ASP A 20 -17.30 -10.00 1.41
C ASP A 20 -16.50 -10.15 2.71
N ARG A 21 -15.92 -11.33 2.94
CA ARG A 21 -15.03 -11.61 4.08
C ARG A 21 -13.77 -12.27 3.57
N ARG A 22 -12.63 -11.65 3.84
CA ARG A 22 -11.30 -12.18 3.49
C ARG A 22 -10.48 -12.36 4.75
N GLU A 23 -9.80 -13.49 4.85
CA GLU A 23 -8.84 -13.77 5.91
C GLU A 23 -7.43 -13.51 5.38
N ILE A 24 -6.61 -12.83 6.18
CA ILE A 24 -5.21 -12.51 5.87
C ILE A 24 -4.39 -13.16 6.98
N ARG A 25 -3.69 -14.25 6.66
CA ARG A 25 -2.82 -14.96 7.62
C ARG A 25 -1.34 -14.71 7.35
N SER A 26 -1.02 -14.38 6.11
CA SER A 26 0.33 -14.17 5.65
C SER A 26 0.40 -12.91 4.78
N PRO A 27 1.59 -12.33 4.62
CA PRO A 27 1.81 -11.28 3.63
C PRO A 27 1.30 -11.67 2.23
N ALA A 28 1.52 -12.91 1.77
CA ALA A 28 1.09 -13.36 0.45
C ALA A 28 -0.42 -13.22 0.21
N ASP A 29 -1.23 -13.29 1.25
CA ASP A 29 -2.68 -13.12 1.14
C ASP A 29 -3.05 -11.69 0.70
N LEU A 30 -2.19 -10.69 0.93
CA LEU A 30 -2.38 -9.33 0.45
C LEU A 30 -2.41 -9.26 -1.08
N LYS A 31 -1.70 -10.16 -1.79
CA LYS A 31 -1.74 -10.24 -3.26
C LYS A 31 -3.17 -10.49 -3.78
N ARG A 32 -4.00 -11.19 -2.99
CA ARG A 32 -5.42 -11.47 -3.33
C ARG A 32 -6.34 -10.27 -3.14
N LEU A 33 -5.90 -9.21 -2.46
CA LEU A 33 -6.64 -7.96 -2.28
C LEU A 33 -6.37 -6.97 -3.42
N ILE A 34 -5.29 -7.19 -4.18
CA ILE A 34 -4.91 -6.31 -5.28
C ILE A 34 -5.79 -6.63 -6.50
N PRO A 35 -6.28 -5.61 -7.23
CA PRO A 35 -7.11 -5.83 -8.41
C PRO A 35 -6.40 -6.75 -9.41
N HIS A 36 -7.12 -7.75 -9.92
CA HIS A 36 -6.66 -8.58 -11.02
C HIS A 36 -6.37 -7.68 -12.23
N GLY A 37 -5.15 -7.78 -12.78
CA GLY A 37 -4.70 -6.97 -13.92
C GLY A 37 -3.65 -5.92 -13.61
N LEU A 38 -3.20 -5.78 -12.35
CA LEU A 38 -2.00 -4.99 -12.05
C LEU A 38 -0.75 -5.73 -12.54
N ALA A 39 -0.16 -5.23 -13.64
CA ALA A 39 1.05 -5.81 -14.23
C ALA A 39 2.28 -5.67 -13.31
N SER A 40 3.22 -6.60 -13.36
CA SER A 40 4.55 -6.43 -12.77
C SER A 40 5.54 -6.01 -13.85
N PRO A 41 6.34 -4.94 -13.65
CA PRO A 41 6.31 -3.99 -12.53
C PRO A 41 5.18 -2.95 -12.66
N PHE A 42 4.72 -2.40 -11.52
CA PHE A 42 3.67 -1.38 -11.45
C PHE A 42 4.11 -0.12 -10.71
N THR A 43 3.40 0.98 -10.95
CA THR A 43 3.54 2.24 -10.23
C THR A 43 2.33 2.50 -9.34
N THR A 44 2.46 3.44 -8.39
CA THR A 44 1.32 3.93 -7.61
C THR A 44 0.20 4.49 -8.51
N LYS A 45 0.52 5.02 -9.70
CA LYS A 45 -0.47 5.50 -10.68
C LYS A 45 -1.31 4.35 -11.22
N ASP A 46 -0.70 3.19 -11.47
CA ASP A 46 -1.41 2.00 -11.96
C ASP A 46 -2.37 1.48 -10.87
N VAL A 47 -1.93 1.46 -9.61
CA VAL A 47 -2.81 1.11 -8.47
C VAL A 47 -4.02 2.05 -8.38
N MET A 48 -3.83 3.36 -8.56
CA MET A 48 -4.94 4.32 -8.57
C MET A 48 -5.96 4.01 -9.67
N GLN A 49 -5.48 3.71 -10.88
CA GLN A 49 -6.34 3.45 -12.04
C GLN A 49 -7.09 2.12 -11.91
N HIS A 50 -6.39 1.05 -11.53
CA HIS A 50 -6.99 -0.28 -11.43
C HIS A 50 -7.92 -0.45 -10.23
N ALA A 51 -7.63 0.18 -9.09
CA ALA A 51 -8.48 0.10 -7.89
C ALA A 51 -9.50 1.25 -7.79
N GLY A 52 -9.41 2.29 -8.63
CA GLY A 52 -10.27 3.46 -8.56
C GLY A 52 -10.12 4.28 -7.27
N ILE A 53 -8.94 4.22 -6.63
CA ILE A 53 -8.67 4.86 -5.34
C ILE A 53 -7.83 6.12 -5.46
N GLY A 54 -7.98 7.02 -4.49
CA GLY A 54 -7.19 8.25 -4.44
C GLY A 54 -5.70 8.01 -4.15
N LYS A 55 -4.85 8.97 -4.56
CA LYS A 55 -3.37 8.92 -4.44
C LYS A 55 -2.87 8.55 -3.05
N LEU A 56 -3.46 9.12 -1.99
CA LEU A 56 -3.04 8.85 -0.62
C LEU A 56 -3.26 7.38 -0.23
N LEU A 57 -4.39 6.78 -0.64
CA LEU A 57 -4.67 5.38 -0.33
C LEU A 57 -3.81 4.46 -1.20
N ALA A 58 -3.64 4.78 -2.49
CA ALA A 58 -2.73 4.04 -3.36
C ALA A 58 -1.28 4.03 -2.85
N GLY A 59 -0.81 5.17 -2.32
CA GLY A 59 0.51 5.26 -1.68
C GLY A 59 0.64 4.36 -0.45
N LYS A 60 -0.40 4.32 0.40
CA LYS A 60 -0.44 3.39 1.54
C LYS A 60 -0.45 1.93 1.09
N VAL A 61 -1.22 1.59 0.05
CA VAL A 61 -1.24 0.22 -0.51
C VAL A 61 0.15 -0.18 -0.99
N ALA A 62 0.81 0.66 -1.79
CA ALA A 62 2.17 0.38 -2.27
C ALA A 62 3.17 0.23 -1.11
N TYR A 63 3.07 1.10 -0.10
CA TYR A 63 3.88 1.00 1.10
C TYR A 63 3.63 -0.30 1.87
N THR A 64 2.38 -0.68 2.10
CA THR A 64 2.03 -1.92 2.82
C THR A 64 2.55 -3.14 2.08
N LEU A 65 2.40 -3.21 0.75
CA LEU A 65 2.93 -4.30 -0.05
C LEU A 65 4.47 -4.39 0.05
N ASN A 66 5.14 -3.24 -0.05
CA ASN A 66 6.60 -3.18 0.04
C ASN A 66 7.12 -3.57 1.43
N HIS A 67 6.52 -3.01 2.48
CA HIS A 67 6.90 -3.29 3.86
C HIS A 67 6.58 -4.74 4.26
N SER A 68 5.54 -5.35 3.67
CA SER A 68 5.21 -6.76 3.89
C SER A 68 6.14 -7.74 3.13
N GLY A 69 7.11 -7.22 2.36
CA GLY A 69 8.05 -8.03 1.58
C GLY A 69 7.48 -8.62 0.28
N LEU A 70 6.22 -8.30 -0.08
CA LEU A 70 5.59 -8.81 -1.31
C LEU A 70 6.10 -8.14 -2.57
N THR A 71 6.52 -6.89 -2.41
CA THR A 71 6.99 -6.07 -3.51
C THR A 71 8.28 -5.40 -3.11
N GLU A 72 9.10 -5.09 -4.09
CA GLU A 72 10.29 -4.29 -3.89
C GLU A 72 10.28 -3.09 -4.83
N ARG A 73 10.93 -2.01 -4.43
CA ARG A 73 11.11 -0.85 -5.29
C ARG A 73 12.22 -1.14 -6.30
N VAL A 74 11.83 -1.41 -7.54
CA VAL A 74 12.75 -1.70 -8.65
C VAL A 74 13.24 -0.43 -9.38
N GLY A 75 12.68 0.74 -9.05
CA GLY A 75 13.16 2.02 -9.58
C GLY A 75 12.11 3.13 -9.57
N THR A 76 12.09 3.90 -10.64
CA THR A 76 11.15 5.01 -10.87
C THR A 76 10.70 5.05 -12.32
N ARG A 77 9.41 5.27 -12.56
CA ARG A 77 8.84 5.59 -13.88
C ARG A 77 8.24 6.98 -13.82
N GLU A 78 8.82 7.91 -14.57
CA GLU A 78 8.55 9.35 -14.44
C GLU A 78 8.75 9.82 -12.98
N ARG A 79 7.73 10.46 -12.38
CA ARG A 79 7.71 10.91 -10.99
C ARG A 79 7.23 9.84 -9.99
N TYR A 80 6.91 8.63 -10.46
CA TYR A 80 6.33 7.59 -9.62
C TYR A 80 7.36 6.51 -9.30
N ALA A 81 7.38 6.04 -8.05
CA ALA A 81 8.13 4.86 -7.68
C ALA A 81 7.57 3.63 -8.43
N LEU A 82 8.49 2.81 -8.94
CA LEU A 82 8.20 1.59 -9.67
C LEU A 82 8.46 0.40 -8.74
N TYR A 83 7.49 -0.50 -8.64
CA TYR A 83 7.50 -1.66 -7.76
C TYR A 83 7.37 -2.95 -8.58
N GLY A 84 8.10 -3.98 -8.20
CA GLY A 84 7.97 -5.34 -8.74
C GLY A 84 7.47 -6.29 -7.66
N PHE A 85 6.68 -7.29 -8.02
CA PHE A 85 6.37 -8.39 -7.09
C PHE A 85 7.59 -9.30 -6.93
N ARG A 86 7.88 -9.72 -5.70
CA ARG A 86 8.82 -10.81 -5.43
C ARG A 86 8.07 -12.13 -5.59
N ASP A 87 8.59 -13.04 -6.40
CA ASP A 87 7.89 -14.31 -6.72
C ASP A 87 8.20 -15.45 -5.73
N GLU A 88 9.09 -15.25 -4.77
CA GLU A 88 9.49 -16.28 -3.81
C GLU A 88 9.42 -15.74 -2.38
N LEU A 89 8.46 -16.26 -1.61
CA LEU A 89 8.55 -16.26 -0.16
C LEU A 89 9.61 -17.30 0.19
N ASP A 90 10.88 -16.90 0.18
CA ASP A 90 11.85 -17.56 1.03
C ASP A 90 11.26 -17.57 2.43
N SER A 91 11.03 -18.80 2.90
CA SER A 91 10.62 -19.08 4.24
C SER A 91 11.72 -18.53 5.15
N ASP A 92 11.31 -17.86 6.23
CA ASP A 92 12.17 -17.54 7.36
C ASP A 92 12.97 -16.22 7.27
N SER A 93 12.37 -15.17 7.83
CA SER A 93 13.03 -14.27 8.80
C SER A 93 12.02 -13.18 9.16
N GLY A 94 11.20 -13.46 10.17
CA GLY A 94 10.57 -12.38 10.92
C GLY A 94 11.66 -11.67 11.71
N GLU A 95 12.26 -10.64 11.16
CA GLU A 95 13.14 -9.76 11.93
C GLU A 95 12.91 -8.28 11.62
N GLU A 96 12.82 -7.55 12.74
CA GLU A 96 12.98 -6.13 12.94
C GLU A 96 11.93 -5.22 12.28
N LEU A 97 11.01 -4.76 13.14
CA LEU A 97 10.23 -3.53 12.98
C LEU A 97 11.19 -2.36 12.77
N GLY A 98 11.70 -2.21 11.55
CA GLY A 98 12.49 -1.07 11.14
C GLY A 98 11.67 0.19 11.37
N ASP A 99 12.27 1.11 12.14
CA ASP A 99 11.73 2.39 12.59
C ASP A 99 10.76 3.04 11.59
N PRO A 100 9.66 3.66 12.06
CA PRO A 100 8.71 4.36 11.20
C PRO A 100 9.46 5.41 10.39
N CYS A 101 9.58 5.16 9.08
CA CYS A 101 10.20 6.07 8.12
C CYS A 101 9.60 7.46 8.27
N MET A 102 10.38 8.32 8.91
CA MET A 102 10.19 9.75 9.01
C MET A 102 9.96 10.33 7.60
N PRO A 103 9.15 11.41 7.48
CA PRO A 103 9.01 12.11 6.20
C PRO A 103 10.39 12.49 5.67
N GLY A 104 10.61 12.24 4.37
CA GLY A 104 11.90 12.45 3.70
C GLY A 104 12.46 13.87 3.90
N PRO A 105 13.77 14.05 3.69
CA PRO A 105 14.47 15.28 4.04
C PRO A 105 13.78 16.48 3.38
N GLU A 106 13.39 17.44 4.22
CA GLU A 106 13.01 18.78 3.80
C GLU A 106 14.17 19.29 2.94
N SER A 107 13.90 19.56 1.67
CA SER A 107 14.87 20.21 0.80
C SER A 107 15.03 21.64 1.30
N GLU A 108 16.25 22.00 1.67
CA GLU A 108 16.72 23.37 1.92
C GLU A 108 16.34 24.35 0.80
#